data_AF-G9XFM0-F1
#
_entry.id   AF-G9XFM0-F1
#
_cell.length_a   1.000
_cell.length_b   1.000
_cell.length_c   1.000
_cell.angle_alpha   90.00
_cell.angle_beta   90.00
_cell.angle_gamma   90.00
#
_symmetry.space_group_name_H-M   'P 1'
#
loop_
_entity.id
_entity.type
_entity.pdbx_description
1 polymer ?
#
loop_
_entity_poly.entity_id
_entity_poly.type
_entity_poly.pdbx_seq_one_letter_code
_entity_poly.pdbx_strand_id
1 'polypeptide(L)'
;MEKKNKINKKDIINRKTKDTVFTDLFRNKKYLLQLYQDLHPEDLDTRQEDLQIITLENILVHSMYNDLGFIAKDKLLILVEAQSTQSVNIALRMLLYLSQTVKDYLQENGLNVHSKKQ
;
A
#
# COMPACT_ATOMS: atom_id res chain seq x y z
N MET A 1 33.03 -14.28 -40.86
CA MET A 1 32.25 -15.09 -39.90
C MET A 1 32.07 -14.28 -38.63
N GLU A 2 30.98 -13.50 -38.53
CA GLU A 2 30.65 -12.74 -37.32
C GLU A 2 30.03 -13.65 -36.26
N LYS A 3 30.69 -13.79 -35.11
CA LYS A 3 30.11 -14.45 -33.94
C LYS A 3 29.12 -13.49 -33.28
N LYS A 4 27.81 -13.72 -33.51
CA LYS A 4 26.73 -13.03 -32.78
C LYS A 4 26.79 -13.44 -31.30
N ASN A 5 27.23 -12.53 -30.44
CA ASN A 5 27.09 -12.67 -28.99
C ASN A 5 25.59 -12.68 -28.64
N LYS A 6 25.05 -13.87 -28.35
CA LYS A 6 23.73 -14.02 -27.74
C LYS A 6 23.83 -13.52 -26.30
N ILE A 7 23.35 -12.31 -26.07
CA ILE A 7 23.14 -11.77 -24.71
C ILE A 7 22.19 -12.73 -23.99
N ASN A 8 22.69 -13.36 -22.93
CA ASN A 8 21.97 -14.35 -22.15
C ASN A 8 20.87 -13.63 -21.36
N LYS A 9 19.60 -13.95 -21.62
CA LYS A 9 18.41 -13.30 -21.04
C LYS A 9 18.31 -13.42 -19.50
N LYS A 10 19.21 -14.18 -18.87
CA LYS A 10 19.23 -14.45 -17.42
C LYS A 10 19.86 -13.34 -16.57
N ASP A 11 20.56 -12.37 -17.17
CA ASP A 11 21.26 -11.32 -16.41
C ASP A 11 20.49 -9.99 -16.32
N ILE A 12 19.28 -9.92 -16.86
CA ILE A 12 18.37 -8.80 -16.58
C ILE A 12 17.71 -9.12 -15.23
N ILE A 13 18.43 -8.85 -14.14
CA ILE A 13 17.81 -8.74 -12.81
C ILE A 13 16.72 -7.66 -12.95
N ASN A 14 15.47 -8.10 -13.05
CA ASN A 14 14.32 -7.24 -13.11
C ASN A 14 14.17 -6.58 -11.74
N ARG A 15 14.76 -5.39 -11.55
CA ARG A 15 14.75 -4.66 -10.26
C ARG A 15 13.33 -4.50 -9.70
N LYS A 16 12.32 -4.43 -10.58
CA LYS A 16 10.89 -4.42 -10.23
C LYS A 16 10.42 -5.61 -9.40
N THR A 17 11.08 -6.77 -9.47
CA THR A 17 10.71 -7.97 -8.71
C THR A 17 11.12 -7.90 -7.23
N LYS A 18 12.06 -7.01 -6.87
CA LYS A 18 12.46 -6.81 -5.46
C LYS A 18 11.60 -5.74 -4.77
N ASP A 19 11.19 -4.73 -5.53
CA ASP A 19 10.48 -3.58 -4.99
C ASP A 19 9.12 -3.98 -4.38
N THR A 20 8.46 -5.03 -4.91
CA THR A 20 7.13 -5.47 -4.44
C THR A 20 7.14 -6.55 -3.36
N VAL A 21 8.29 -7.07 -2.91
CA VAL A 21 8.31 -8.22 -1.98
C VAL A 21 7.63 -7.88 -0.65
N PHE A 22 7.83 -6.65 -0.15
CA PHE A 22 7.19 -6.19 1.07
C PHE A 22 5.66 -6.16 0.90
N THR A 23 5.16 -5.49 -0.13
CA THR A 23 3.73 -5.37 -0.38
C THR A 23 3.11 -6.73 -0.73
N ASP A 24 3.80 -7.60 -1.45
CA ASP A 24 3.38 -8.97 -1.76
C ASP A 24 3.30 -9.85 -0.50
N LEU A 25 4.25 -9.73 0.43
CA LEU A 25 4.21 -10.47 1.69
C LEU A 25 3.00 -10.04 2.54
N PHE A 26 2.77 -8.74 2.69
CA PHE A 26 1.74 -8.19 3.55
C PHE A 26 0.37 -8.05 2.89
N ARG A 27 0.23 -8.40 1.60
CA ARG A 27 -1.06 -8.71 0.98
C ARG A 27 -1.72 -9.95 1.61
N ASN A 28 -0.93 -10.85 2.18
CA ASN A 28 -1.47 -11.98 2.93
C ASN A 28 -1.91 -11.49 4.33
N LYS A 29 -3.22 -11.57 4.59
CA LYS A 29 -3.82 -11.15 5.88
C LYS A 29 -3.18 -11.77 7.11
N LYS A 30 -2.64 -13.00 7.02
CA LYS A 30 -1.91 -13.64 8.13
C LYS A 30 -0.64 -12.87 8.48
N TYR A 31 0.16 -12.51 7.49
CA TYR A 31 1.39 -11.76 7.70
C TYR A 31 1.09 -10.30 8.05
N LEU A 32 0.02 -9.74 7.49
CA LEU A 32 -0.45 -8.40 7.87
C LEU A 32 -0.86 -8.30 9.34
N LEU A 33 -1.58 -9.31 9.84
CA LEU A 33 -1.94 -9.37 11.26
C LEU A 33 -0.71 -9.48 12.16
N GLN A 34 0.27 -10.31 11.78
CA GLN A 34 1.53 -10.42 12.52
C GLN A 34 2.23 -9.06 12.58
N LEU A 35 2.37 -8.36 11.45
CA LEU A 35 2.95 -7.03 11.40
C LEU A 35 2.18 -6.04 12.28
N TYR A 36 0.85 -6.06 12.25
CA TYR A 36 0.02 -5.20 13.09
C TYR A 36 0.27 -5.46 14.57
N GLN A 37 0.27 -6.72 15.00
CA GLN A 37 0.51 -7.13 16.39
C GLN A 37 1.94 -6.82 16.84
N ASP A 38 2.93 -6.92 15.95
CA ASP A 38 4.32 -6.55 16.26
C ASP A 38 4.46 -5.02 16.47
N LEU A 39 3.67 -4.21 15.74
CA LEU A 39 3.64 -2.75 15.90
C LEU A 39 2.76 -2.30 17.07
N HIS A 40 1.71 -3.05 17.41
CA HIS A 40 0.74 -2.77 18.46
C HIS A 40 0.58 -3.99 19.39
N PRO A 41 1.62 -4.34 20.17
CA PRO A 41 1.60 -5.54 21.02
C PRO A 41 0.54 -5.47 22.13
N GLU A 42 0.03 -4.27 22.43
CA GLU A 42 -1.07 -4.05 23.37
C GLU A 42 -2.44 -4.53 22.85
N ASP A 43 -2.61 -4.70 21.54
CA ASP A 43 -3.87 -5.10 20.92
C ASP A 43 -3.86 -6.58 20.53
N LEU A 44 -4.37 -7.42 21.42
CA LEU A 44 -4.47 -8.88 21.22
C LEU A 44 -5.82 -9.32 20.61
N ASP A 45 -6.78 -8.41 20.53
CA ASP A 45 -8.15 -8.74 20.13
C ASP A 45 -8.37 -8.65 18.61
N THR A 46 -7.54 -7.88 17.91
CA THR A 46 -7.63 -7.74 16.44
C THR A 46 -7.39 -9.07 15.74
N ARG A 47 -8.29 -9.41 14.82
CA ARG A 47 -8.24 -10.64 14.01
C ARG A 47 -8.10 -10.30 12.53
N GLN A 48 -7.92 -11.32 11.70
CA GLN A 48 -7.71 -11.12 10.25
C GLN A 48 -8.94 -10.52 9.57
N GLU A 49 -10.14 -10.84 10.04
CA GLU A 49 -11.40 -10.28 9.58
C GLU A 49 -11.49 -8.76 9.79
N ASP A 50 -10.85 -8.24 10.84
CA ASP A 50 -10.88 -6.81 11.20
C ASP A 50 -9.89 -5.96 10.38
N LEU A 51 -9.06 -6.61 9.54
CA LEU A 51 -8.08 -5.95 8.70
C LEU A 51 -8.65 -5.66 7.30
N GLN A 52 -8.62 -4.40 6.89
CA GLN A 52 -9.01 -3.96 5.55
C GLN A 52 -7.80 -3.36 4.83
N ILE A 53 -7.35 -3.99 3.75
CA ILE A 53 -6.26 -3.45 2.92
C ILE A 53 -6.86 -2.35 2.03
N ILE A 54 -6.25 -1.17 2.05
CA ILE A 54 -6.69 0.02 1.30
C ILE A 54 -5.59 0.52 0.36
N THR A 55 -4.56 -0.29 0.12
CA THR A 55 -3.40 0.11 -0.68
C THR A 55 -3.84 0.73 -2.00
N LEU A 56 -3.39 1.97 -2.20
CA LEU A 56 -3.79 2.79 -3.35
C LEU A 56 -3.13 2.28 -4.64
N GLU A 57 -3.87 1.58 -5.49
CA GLU A 57 -3.49 1.33 -6.89
C GLU A 57 -3.76 2.58 -7.75
N ASN A 58 -3.26 3.75 -7.35
CA ASN A 58 -3.59 5.00 -8.04
C ASN A 58 -2.67 5.23 -9.26
N ILE A 59 -3.25 5.17 -10.46
CA ILE A 59 -2.57 5.35 -11.77
C ILE A 59 -1.86 6.70 -11.88
N LEU A 60 -2.29 7.72 -11.12
CA LEU A 60 -1.71 9.06 -11.12
C LEU A 60 -0.30 9.11 -10.50
N VAL A 61 0.05 8.16 -9.64
CA VAL A 61 1.35 8.11 -8.95
C VAL A 61 2.00 6.78 -9.27
N HIS A 62 2.57 6.68 -10.47
CA HIS A 62 3.27 5.51 -11.05
C HIS A 62 4.43 4.93 -10.18
N SER A 63 4.63 5.39 -8.95
CA SER A 63 5.66 4.95 -8.01
C SER A 63 5.12 4.39 -6.66
N MET A 64 3.81 4.32 -6.45
CA MET A 64 3.21 3.77 -5.21
C MET A 64 3.15 2.23 -5.17
N TYR A 65 4.19 1.55 -5.64
CA TYR A 65 4.21 0.08 -5.60
C TYR A 65 4.70 -0.52 -4.27
N ASN A 66 5.33 0.31 -3.43
CA ASN A 66 6.04 -0.16 -2.22
C ASN A 66 5.43 0.34 -0.90
N ASP A 67 4.35 1.13 -0.96
CA ASP A 67 3.66 1.58 0.24
C ASP A 67 2.54 0.59 0.58
N LEU A 68 2.27 0.38 1.87
CA LEU A 68 1.22 -0.50 2.38
C LEU A 68 0.26 0.32 3.22
N GLY A 69 -1.00 0.44 2.79
CA GLY A 69 -2.06 1.09 3.54
C GLY A 69 -3.11 0.07 3.98
N PHE A 70 -3.46 0.05 5.27
CA PHE A 70 -4.53 -0.79 5.78
C PHE A 70 -5.22 -0.17 7.01
N ILE A 71 -6.48 -0.53 7.21
CA ILE A 71 -7.22 -0.28 8.44
C ILE A 71 -7.15 -1.52 9.32
N ALA A 72 -6.92 -1.30 10.61
CA ALA A 72 -7.19 -2.26 11.67
C ALA A 72 -8.18 -1.63 12.64
N LYS A 73 -9.40 -2.17 12.72
CA LYS A 73 -10.53 -1.58 13.48
C LYS A 73 -10.82 -0.13 13.05
N ASP A 74 -10.45 0.84 13.86
CA ASP A 74 -10.66 2.29 13.67
C ASP A 74 -9.36 3.04 13.35
N LYS A 75 -8.23 2.33 13.20
CA LYS A 75 -6.92 2.92 12.92
C LYS A 75 -6.53 2.75 11.46
N LEU A 76 -6.18 3.85 10.80
CA LEU A 76 -5.52 3.83 9.49
C LEU A 76 -4.00 3.75 9.68
N LEU A 77 -3.37 2.71 9.14
CA LEU A 77 -1.93 2.54 9.11
C LEU A 77 -1.43 2.69 7.67
N ILE A 78 -0.41 3.53 7.49
CA ILE A 78 0.25 3.75 6.20
C ILE A 78 1.75 3.56 6.40
N LEU A 79 2.30 2.52 5.81
CA LEU A 79 3.72 2.23 5.83
C LEU A 79 4.30 2.68 4.50
N VAL A 80 5.25 3.60 4.57
CA VAL A 80 5.95 4.14 3.41
C VAL A 80 7.42 3.75 3.46
N GLU A 81 8.01 3.53 2.29
CA GLU A 81 9.45 3.23 2.21
C GLU A 81 10.27 4.40 2.78
N ALA A 82 11.17 4.10 3.71
CA ALA A 82 12.06 5.10 4.29
C ALA A 82 13.01 5.64 3.21
N GLN A 83 13.04 6.97 3.06
CA GLN A 83 13.93 7.65 2.11
C GLN A 83 14.96 8.46 2.87
N SER A 84 16.24 8.37 2.46
CA SER A 84 17.34 9.12 3.10
C SER A 84 17.28 10.64 2.88
N THR A 85 16.47 11.08 1.91
CA THR A 85 16.28 12.50 1.58
C THR A 85 14.83 12.88 1.81
N GLN A 86 14.61 14.08 2.38
CA GLN A 86 13.26 14.64 2.52
C GLN A 86 12.58 14.73 1.14
N SER A 87 11.37 14.17 1.04
CA SER A 87 10.63 14.07 -0.21
C SER A 87 9.20 14.56 -0.01
N VAL A 88 8.85 15.67 -0.69
CA VAL A 88 7.49 16.23 -0.72
C VAL A 88 6.47 15.19 -1.21
N ASN A 89 6.92 14.20 -1.98
CA ASN A 89 6.08 13.12 -2.45
C ASN A 89 5.50 12.28 -1.30
N ILE A 90 6.18 12.16 -0.16
CA ILE A 90 5.65 11.45 1.03
C ILE A 90 4.41 12.18 1.56
N ALA A 91 4.46 13.51 1.65
CA ALA A 91 3.33 14.33 2.10
C ALA A 91 2.13 14.22 1.15
N LEU A 92 2.36 14.27 -0.16
CA LEU A 92 1.30 14.08 -1.16
C LEU A 92 0.68 12.67 -1.04
N ARG A 93 1.49 11.63 -0.82
CA ARG A 93 0.97 10.27 -0.64
C ARG A 93 0.11 10.13 0.61
N MET A 94 0.53 10.71 1.74
CA MET A 94 -0.28 10.74 2.96
C MET A 94 -1.63 11.42 2.71
N LEU A 95 -1.64 12.55 1.99
CA LEU A 95 -2.88 13.25 1.63
C LEU A 95 -3.79 12.36 0.77
N LEU A 96 -3.25 11.69 -0.25
CA LEU A 96 -4.03 10.82 -1.13
C LEU A 96 -4.62 9.62 -0.39
N TYR A 97 -3.84 8.98 0.49
CA TYR A 97 -4.33 7.89 1.35
C TYR A 97 -5.48 8.36 2.22
N LEU A 98 -5.32 9.47 2.93
CA LEU A 98 -6.38 10.03 3.76
C LEU A 98 -7.63 10.35 2.94
N SER A 99 -7.46 11.01 1.80
CA SER A 99 -8.57 11.42 0.96
C SER A 99 -9.36 10.21 0.42
N GLN A 100 -8.67 9.13 0.05
CA GLN A 100 -9.30 7.91 -0.40
C GLN A 100 -9.98 7.17 0.75
N THR A 101 -9.31 7.00 1.90
CA THR A 101 -9.91 6.34 3.07
C THR A 101 -11.18 7.05 3.53
N VAL A 102 -11.18 8.39 3.56
CA VAL A 102 -12.39 9.17 3.88
C VAL A 102 -13.47 8.95 2.84
N LYS A 103 -13.12 8.96 1.55
CA LYS A 103 -14.09 8.70 0.48
C LYS A 103 -14.73 7.31 0.61
N ASP A 104 -13.93 6.27 0.83
CA ASP A 104 -14.40 4.89 0.98
C ASP A 104 -15.31 4.76 2.20
N TYR A 105 -14.89 5.33 3.33
CA TYR A 105 -15.70 5.38 4.55
C TYR A 105 -17.06 6.04 4.32
N LEU A 106 -17.10 7.21 3.64
CA LEU A 106 -18.35 7.91 3.37
C LEU A 106 -19.27 7.10 2.44
N GLN A 107 -18.70 6.37 1.47
CA GLN A 107 -19.44 5.50 0.56
C GLN A 107 -20.03 4.28 1.29
N GLU A 108 -19.23 3.59 2.10
CA GLU A 108 -19.67 2.42 2.90
C GLU A 108 -20.78 2.80 3.89
N ASN A 109 -20.72 4.00 4.47
CA ASN A 109 -21.71 4.47 5.43
C ASN A 109 -22.92 5.17 4.78
N GLY A 110 -23.02 5.19 3.44
CA GLY A 110 -24.15 5.80 2.72
C GLY A 110 -24.30 7.30 2.94
N LEU A 111 -23.23 7.98 3.38
CA LEU A 111 -23.21 9.42 3.62
C LEU A 111 -23.08 10.12 2.26
N ASN A 112 -24.21 10.50 1.69
CA ASN A 112 -24.31 11.11 0.36
C ASN A 112 -23.65 12.50 0.33
N VAL A 113 -22.34 12.55 0.07
CA VAL A 113 -21.59 13.81 -0.13
C VAL A 113 -22.07 14.52 -1.40
N HIS A 114 -22.55 13.76 -2.38
CA HIS A 114 -23.26 14.29 -3.54
C HIS A 114 -24.76 14.35 -3.25
N SER A 115 -25.16 15.17 -2.27
CA SER A 115 -26.56 15.53 -2.11
C SER A 115 -27.11 16.03 -3.45
N LYS A 116 -28.23 15.43 -3.88
CA LYS A 116 -28.94 15.64 -5.15
C LYS A 116 -28.74 17.06 -5.72
N LYS A 117 -28.22 17.14 -6.95
CA LYS A 117 -28.49 18.31 -7.81
C LYS A 117 -30.01 18.42 -7.96
N GLN A 118 -30.56 19.56 -7.54
CA GLN A 118 -31.90 20.02 -7.91
C GLN A 118 -32.00 20.16 -9.43
#